data_AF-A0A930NJ17-F1
#
_entry.id   AF-A0A930NJ17-F1
#
_cell.length_a   1.000
_cell.length_b   1.000
_cell.length_c   1.000
_cell.angle_alpha   90.00
_cell.angle_beta   90.00
_cell.angle_gamma   90.00
#
_symmetry.space_group_name_H-M   'P 1'
#
loop_
_entity.id
_entity.type
_entity.pdbx_description
1 polymer ?
#
loop_
_entity_poly.entity_id
_entity_poly.type
_entity_poly.pdbx_seq_one_letter_code
_entity_poly.pdbx_strand_id
1 'polypeptide(L)'
;MTELEKNAILDFASSEITIDDFYKKMPQYKNEDFIVKKYNEIIFNKDSKTLGYLRLIPIRDVRLFKNIYRQLLLEDWHIEHEDIVGFFQSYFNKDIENIYILLNALINIPTYLQEDEATKYSYIKKIIYAIGAQPQPESLSALGDLASETGDEKIKELALHQLEKRKRLGRWEYERNQQIRQ
;
A
#
# COMPACT_ATOMS: atom_id res chain seq x y z
N MET A 1 15.48 13.93 -8.39
CA MET A 1 14.45 15.00 -8.36
C MET A 1 15.13 16.32 -7.98
N THR A 2 14.76 17.42 -8.63
CA THR A 2 15.33 18.77 -8.37
C THR A 2 14.79 19.36 -7.06
N GLU A 3 15.50 20.34 -6.48
CA GLU A 3 15.02 21.04 -5.29
C GLU A 3 13.71 21.80 -5.54
N LEU A 4 13.55 22.37 -6.74
CA LEU A 4 12.31 23.01 -7.16
C LEU A 4 11.12 22.03 -7.12
N GLU A 5 11.31 20.80 -7.61
CA GLU A 5 10.29 19.74 -7.56
C GLU A 5 9.97 19.36 -6.12
N LYS A 6 10.99 19.11 -5.29
CA LYS A 6 10.80 18.75 -3.88
C LYS A 6 10.00 19.81 -3.13
N ASN A 7 10.36 21.08 -3.26
CA ASN A 7 9.67 22.17 -2.59
C ASN A 7 8.22 22.27 -3.04
N ALA A 8 7.94 22.21 -4.35
CA ALA A 8 6.56 22.27 -4.81
C ALA A 8 5.70 21.08 -4.32
N ILE A 9 6.30 19.88 -4.22
CA ILE A 9 5.63 18.70 -3.66
C ILE A 9 5.34 18.89 -2.17
N LEU A 10 6.30 19.42 -1.42
CA LEU A 10 6.13 19.69 0.01
C LEU A 10 5.09 20.78 0.26
N ASP A 11 5.15 21.91 -0.47
CA ASP A 11 4.14 22.98 -0.41
C ASP A 11 2.73 22.41 -0.66
N PHE A 12 2.59 21.49 -1.62
CA PHE A 12 1.31 20.85 -1.90
C PHE A 12 0.89 19.90 -0.77
N ALA A 13 1.79 19.04 -0.30
CA ALA A 13 1.51 18.07 0.74
C ALA A 13 1.17 18.73 2.09
N SER A 14 1.74 19.90 2.39
CA SER A 14 1.44 20.71 3.56
C SER A 14 0.18 21.60 3.39
N SER A 15 -0.49 21.52 2.23
CA SER A 15 -1.65 22.37 1.88
C SER A 15 -1.34 23.87 1.81
N GLU A 16 -0.08 24.26 1.63
CA GLU A 16 0.31 25.65 1.38
C GLU A 16 -0.06 26.12 -0.03
N ILE A 17 -0.11 25.20 -1.00
CA ILE A 17 -0.61 25.46 -2.35
C ILE A 17 -1.72 24.49 -2.73
N THR A 18 -2.64 24.96 -3.58
CA THR A 18 -3.70 24.11 -4.14
C THR A 18 -3.13 23.15 -5.19
N ILE A 19 -3.91 22.12 -5.55
CA ILE A 19 -3.56 21.22 -6.66
C ILE A 19 -3.41 21.96 -8.00
N ASP A 20 -4.21 23.01 -8.21
CA ASP A 20 -4.12 23.83 -9.42
C ASP A 20 -2.82 24.63 -9.45
N ASP A 21 -2.40 25.19 -8.31
CA ASP A 21 -1.14 25.91 -8.20
C ASP A 21 0.06 24.97 -8.30
N PHE A 22 -0.02 23.78 -7.71
CA PHE A 22 0.97 22.73 -7.89
C PHE A 22 1.14 22.41 -9.38
N TYR A 23 0.05 22.16 -10.11
CA TYR A 23 0.15 21.84 -11.52
C TYR A 23 0.48 23.03 -12.44
N LYS A 24 0.30 24.28 -12.01
CA LYS A 24 0.85 25.45 -12.71
C LYS A 24 2.37 25.47 -12.59
N LYS A 25 2.91 25.20 -11.40
CA LYS A 25 4.37 25.10 -11.17
C LYS A 25 4.98 23.86 -11.84
N MET A 26 4.23 22.75 -11.82
CA MET A 26 4.70 21.40 -12.15
C MET A 26 3.76 20.69 -13.13
N PRO A 27 3.57 21.24 -14.36
CA PRO A 27 2.56 20.74 -15.30
C PRO A 27 2.78 19.29 -15.76
N GLN A 28 4.03 18.82 -15.77
CA GLN A 28 4.36 17.45 -16.15
C GLN A 28 3.75 16.41 -15.21
N TYR A 29 3.49 16.75 -13.94
CA TYR A 29 2.84 15.87 -12.98
C TYR A 29 1.32 15.77 -13.17
N LYS A 30 0.74 16.48 -14.16
CA LYS A 30 -0.63 16.18 -14.64
C LYS A 30 -0.68 14.87 -15.45
N ASN A 31 0.44 14.44 -16.00
CA ASN A 31 0.54 13.25 -16.85
C ASN A 31 0.99 12.04 -16.02
N GLU A 32 0.14 11.02 -15.91
CA GLU A 32 0.43 9.84 -15.12
C GLU A 32 1.54 8.98 -15.72
N ASP A 33 1.71 8.97 -17.05
CA ASP A 33 2.83 8.27 -17.71
C ASP A 33 4.18 8.85 -17.29
N PHE A 34 4.22 10.18 -17.06
CA PHE A 34 5.42 10.83 -16.53
C PHE A 34 5.72 10.35 -15.11
N ILE A 35 4.71 10.23 -14.25
CA ILE A 35 4.85 9.76 -12.86
C ILE A 35 5.25 8.27 -12.84
N VAL A 36 4.63 7.44 -13.68
CA VAL A 36 4.99 6.02 -13.85
C VAL A 36 6.45 5.88 -14.27
N LYS A 37 6.91 6.67 -15.25
CA LYS A 37 8.32 6.69 -15.65
C LYS A 37 9.24 7.06 -14.48
N LYS A 38 8.87 8.05 -13.66
CA LYS A 38 9.63 8.43 -12.46
C LYS A 38 9.72 7.31 -11.44
N TYR A 39 8.63 6.59 -11.18
CA TYR A 39 8.65 5.41 -10.30
C TYR A 39 9.61 4.34 -10.83
N ASN A 40 9.55 4.02 -12.12
CA ASN A 40 10.45 3.02 -12.72
C ASN A 40 11.93 3.45 -12.63
N GLU A 41 12.24 4.74 -12.84
CA GLU A 41 13.58 5.29 -12.65
C GLU A 41 14.06 5.14 -11.19
N ILE A 42 13.19 5.41 -10.22
CA ILE A 42 13.52 5.32 -8.80
C ILE A 42 13.74 3.87 -8.37
N ILE A 43 12.88 2.96 -8.82
CA ILE A 43 13.02 1.52 -8.58
C ILE A 43 14.35 1.01 -9.13
N PHE A 44 14.67 1.35 -10.39
CA PHE A 44 15.93 0.96 -11.01
C PHE A 44 17.16 1.46 -10.24
N ASN A 45 17.11 2.70 -9.75
CA ASN A 45 18.21 3.32 -9.02
C ASN A 45 18.18 3.06 -7.50
N LYS A 46 17.14 2.40 -6.97
CA LYS A 46 16.88 2.22 -5.54
C LYS A 46 16.92 3.53 -4.73
N ASP A 47 16.33 4.59 -5.28
CA ASP A 47 16.35 5.94 -4.68
C ASP A 47 15.23 6.13 -3.64
N SER A 48 15.47 5.68 -2.41
CA SER A 48 14.51 5.78 -1.30
C SER A 48 14.11 7.22 -0.99
N LYS A 49 15.04 8.17 -1.11
CA LYS A 49 14.77 9.58 -0.80
C LYS A 49 13.75 10.16 -1.79
N THR A 50 13.95 9.95 -3.09
CA THR A 50 13.01 10.44 -4.10
C THR A 50 11.68 9.70 -4.04
N LEU A 51 11.66 8.42 -3.66
CA LEU A 51 10.42 7.68 -3.46
C LEU A 51 9.48 8.37 -2.45
N GLY A 52 10.02 8.80 -1.30
CA GLY A 52 9.26 9.50 -0.27
C GLY A 52 8.53 10.75 -0.80
N TYR A 53 9.20 11.57 -1.62
CA TYR A 53 8.57 12.72 -2.27
C TYR A 53 7.54 12.29 -3.32
N LEU A 54 7.86 11.31 -4.18
CA LEU A 54 6.98 10.93 -5.28
C LEU A 54 5.64 10.38 -4.77
N ARG A 55 5.62 9.75 -3.60
CA ARG A 55 4.41 9.26 -2.94
C ARG A 55 3.45 10.36 -2.47
N LEU A 56 3.92 11.60 -2.31
CA LEU A 56 3.09 12.75 -1.91
C LEU A 56 2.37 13.41 -3.08
N ILE A 57 2.69 13.01 -4.31
CA ILE A 57 2.11 13.59 -5.53
C ILE A 57 0.66 13.12 -5.70
N PRO A 58 -0.26 14.00 -6.10
CA PRO A 58 -1.64 13.60 -6.33
C PRO A 58 -1.72 12.68 -7.55
N ILE A 59 -2.25 11.49 -7.34
CA ILE A 59 -2.51 10.49 -8.38
C ILE A 59 -4.02 10.44 -8.65
N ARG A 60 -4.42 10.53 -9.92
CA ARG A 60 -5.85 10.53 -10.30
C ARG A 60 -6.36 9.11 -10.51
N ASP A 61 -5.59 8.29 -11.22
CA ASP A 61 -5.83 6.87 -11.44
C ASP A 61 -4.74 6.02 -10.76
N VAL A 62 -4.97 5.75 -9.48
CA VAL A 62 -4.09 4.91 -8.66
C VAL A 62 -3.92 3.50 -9.24
N ARG A 63 -4.85 3.01 -10.07
CA ARG A 63 -4.83 1.65 -10.61
C ARG A 63 -3.65 1.42 -11.56
N LEU A 64 -3.17 2.47 -12.22
CA LEU A 64 -1.99 2.42 -13.09
C LEU A 64 -0.71 2.04 -12.32
N PHE A 65 -0.69 2.29 -11.00
CA PHE A 65 0.47 2.08 -10.15
C PHE A 65 0.46 0.71 -9.45
N LYS A 66 -0.54 -0.14 -9.70
CA LYS A 66 -0.67 -1.45 -9.02
C LYS A 66 0.62 -2.28 -9.11
N ASN A 67 1.18 -2.43 -10.30
CA ASN A 67 2.39 -3.25 -10.50
C ASN A 67 3.64 -2.61 -9.89
N ILE A 68 3.74 -1.27 -9.91
CA ILE A 68 4.80 -0.52 -9.22
C ILE A 68 4.75 -0.82 -7.72
N TYR A 69 3.55 -0.77 -7.12
CA TYR A 69 3.38 -1.01 -5.68
C TYR A 69 3.58 -2.48 -5.28
N ARG A 70 3.25 -3.42 -6.17
CA ARG A 70 3.63 -4.84 -5.99
C ARG A 70 5.12 -5.03 -5.90
N GLN A 71 5.86 -4.38 -6.80
CA GLN A 71 7.32 -4.44 -6.78
C GLN A 71 7.87 -3.79 -5.52
N LEU A 72 7.52 -2.54 -5.25
CA LEU A 72 8.01 -1.79 -4.07
C LEU A 72 7.73 -2.52 -2.75
N LEU A 73 6.56 -3.16 -2.59
CA LEU A 73 6.23 -3.89 -1.36
C LEU A 73 7.23 -5.02 -1.03
N LEU A 74 7.90 -5.58 -2.04
CA LEU A 74 8.85 -6.68 -1.90
C LEU A 74 10.31 -6.23 -1.89
N GLU A 75 10.58 -4.93 -2.03
CA GLU A 75 11.93 -4.36 -2.01
C GLU A 75 12.35 -3.98 -0.59
N ASP A 76 13.65 -4.00 -0.28
CA ASP A 76 14.19 -3.75 1.06
C ASP A 76 14.95 -2.41 1.18
N TRP A 77 15.08 -1.65 0.10
CA TRP A 77 15.89 -0.43 0.03
C TRP A 77 15.16 0.85 0.47
N HIS A 78 13.89 0.78 0.89
CA HIS A 78 13.09 1.91 1.34
C HIS A 78 12.28 1.62 2.61
N ILE A 79 11.59 2.63 3.13
CA ILE A 79 10.82 2.54 4.38
C ILE A 79 9.30 2.74 4.20
N GLU A 80 8.82 2.78 2.96
CA GLU A 80 7.45 3.16 2.62
C GLU A 80 6.42 2.01 2.74
N HIS A 81 6.83 0.83 3.24
CA HIS A 81 6.04 -0.40 3.18
C HIS A 81 4.67 -0.31 3.85
N GLU A 82 4.61 0.30 5.04
CA GLU A 82 3.36 0.39 5.79
C GLU A 82 2.25 1.11 5.02
N ASP A 83 2.60 2.19 4.33
CA ASP A 83 1.64 2.92 3.52
C ASP A 83 1.33 2.19 2.22
N ILE A 84 2.33 1.58 1.57
CA ILE A 84 2.14 0.76 0.37
C ILE A 84 1.09 -0.32 0.62
N VAL A 85 1.15 -1.01 1.77
CA VAL A 85 0.13 -2.01 2.17
C VAL A 85 -1.27 -1.40 2.26
N GLY A 86 -1.39 -0.14 2.70
CA GLY A 86 -2.66 0.59 2.73
C GLY A 86 -3.35 0.69 1.36
N PHE A 87 -2.56 0.78 0.28
CA PHE A 87 -3.09 0.77 -1.09
C PHE A 87 -3.65 -0.60 -1.47
N PHE A 88 -3.04 -1.70 -1.04
CA PHE A 88 -3.57 -3.05 -1.27
C PHE A 88 -4.92 -3.27 -0.58
N GLN A 89 -5.11 -2.71 0.60
CA GLN A 89 -6.39 -2.79 1.29
C GLN A 89 -7.47 -1.92 0.61
N SER A 90 -7.12 -0.72 0.14
CA SER A 90 -8.09 0.30 -0.28
C SER A 90 -8.38 0.32 -1.78
N TYR A 91 -7.36 0.14 -2.61
CA TYR A 91 -7.41 0.37 -4.05
C TYR A 91 -7.05 -0.87 -4.87
N PHE A 92 -6.07 -1.66 -4.42
CA PHE A 92 -5.64 -2.90 -5.08
C PHE A 92 -6.25 -4.13 -4.38
N ASN A 93 -7.57 -4.15 -4.22
CA ASN A 93 -8.31 -5.19 -3.48
C ASN A 93 -9.24 -6.04 -4.36
N LYS A 94 -9.03 -6.00 -5.68
CA LYS A 94 -9.85 -6.68 -6.69
C LYS A 94 -9.07 -7.74 -7.48
N ASP A 95 -7.86 -8.07 -7.05
CA ASP A 95 -6.96 -8.95 -7.79
C ASP A 95 -6.39 -10.02 -6.85
N ILE A 96 -6.71 -11.28 -7.13
CA ILE A 96 -6.29 -12.42 -6.30
C ILE A 96 -4.77 -12.57 -6.23
N GLU A 97 -4.03 -12.12 -7.25
CA GLU A 97 -2.57 -12.18 -7.27
C GLU A 97 -1.95 -11.35 -6.13
N ASN A 98 -2.66 -10.31 -5.66
CA ASN A 98 -2.20 -9.51 -4.53
C ASN A 98 -2.14 -10.29 -3.22
N ILE A 99 -2.91 -11.39 -3.08
CA ILE A 99 -2.81 -12.26 -1.90
C ILE A 99 -1.41 -12.85 -1.82
N TYR A 100 -0.87 -13.34 -2.94
CA TYR A 100 0.47 -13.89 -3.01
C TYR A 100 1.55 -12.84 -2.69
N ILE A 101 1.43 -11.63 -3.24
CA ILE A 101 2.35 -10.52 -2.94
C ILE A 101 2.33 -10.17 -1.44
N LEU A 102 1.15 -10.09 -0.84
CA LEU A 102 0.98 -9.78 0.59
C LEU A 102 1.53 -10.88 1.50
N LEU A 103 1.33 -12.16 1.15
CA LEU A 103 1.92 -13.29 1.88
C LEU A 103 3.45 -13.27 1.79
N ASN A 104 4.02 -12.97 0.63
CA ASN A 104 5.47 -12.80 0.49
C ASN A 104 6.01 -11.64 1.34
N ALA A 105 5.27 -10.53 1.43
CA ALA A 105 5.63 -9.40 2.29
C ALA A 105 5.55 -9.74 3.79
N LEU A 106 4.69 -10.69 4.17
CA LEU A 106 4.60 -11.20 5.54
C LEU A 106 5.78 -12.09 5.91
N ILE A 107 6.29 -12.87 4.95
CA ILE A 107 7.48 -13.72 5.13
C ILE A 107 8.75 -12.86 5.18
N ASN A 108 8.83 -11.83 4.34
CA ASN A 108 10.01 -10.99 4.16
C ASN A 108 9.81 -9.60 4.78
N ILE A 109 9.55 -9.55 6.09
CA ILE A 109 9.37 -8.27 6.80
C ILE A 109 10.68 -7.46 6.73
N PRO A 110 10.65 -6.19 6.27
CA PRO A 110 11.84 -5.33 6.25
C PRO A 110 12.53 -5.21 7.61
N THR A 111 13.87 -5.21 7.65
CA THR A 111 14.64 -5.19 8.90
C THR A 111 14.30 -4.01 9.80
N TYR A 112 14.06 -2.82 9.23
CA TYR A 112 13.72 -1.62 9.99
C TYR A 112 12.36 -1.74 10.72
N LEU A 113 11.47 -2.64 10.28
CA LEU A 113 10.20 -2.92 10.96
C LEU A 113 10.33 -4.02 12.02
N GLN A 114 11.47 -4.71 12.09
CA GLN A 114 11.74 -5.77 13.06
C GLN A 114 12.45 -5.26 14.33
N GLU A 115 12.80 -3.98 14.39
CA GLU A 115 13.56 -3.38 15.50
C GLU A 115 12.83 -3.47 16.84
N ASP A 116 11.49 -3.39 16.83
CA ASP A 116 10.65 -3.60 18.00
C ASP A 116 9.36 -4.35 17.67
N GLU A 117 8.80 -5.05 18.66
CA GLU A 117 7.58 -5.85 18.48
C GLU A 117 6.38 -5.00 18.07
N ALA A 118 6.21 -3.80 18.61
CA ALA A 118 5.02 -3.00 18.36
C ALA A 118 4.98 -2.55 16.89
N THR A 119 6.11 -2.08 16.36
CA THR A 119 6.25 -1.73 14.93
C THR A 119 6.07 -2.95 14.04
N LYS A 120 6.73 -4.08 14.36
CA LYS A 120 6.61 -5.32 13.60
C LYS A 120 5.16 -5.79 13.48
N TYR A 121 4.45 -5.89 14.61
CA TYR A 121 3.07 -6.39 14.61
C TYR A 121 2.07 -5.36 14.09
N SER A 122 2.37 -4.05 14.15
CA SER A 122 1.60 -3.03 13.44
C SER A 122 1.61 -3.29 11.92
N TYR A 123 2.79 -3.51 11.34
CA TYR A 123 2.93 -3.82 9.93
C TYR A 123 2.26 -5.15 9.54
N ILE A 124 2.51 -6.22 10.31
CA ILE A 124 1.86 -7.52 10.09
C ILE A 124 0.34 -7.40 10.09
N LYS A 125 -0.22 -6.67 11.05
CA LYS A 125 -1.67 -6.44 11.13
C LYS A 125 -2.18 -5.75 9.87
N LYS A 126 -1.47 -4.73 9.34
CA LYS A 126 -1.84 -4.07 8.07
C LYS A 126 -1.85 -5.07 6.91
N ILE A 127 -0.84 -5.95 6.80
CA ILE A 127 -0.80 -6.99 5.76
C ILE A 127 -1.99 -7.92 5.87
N ILE A 128 -2.27 -8.49 7.06
CA ILE A 128 -3.39 -9.41 7.28
C ILE A 128 -4.73 -8.73 6.94
N TYR A 129 -4.88 -7.46 7.29
CA TYR A 129 -6.08 -6.69 6.94
C TYR A 129 -6.22 -6.49 5.43
N ALA A 130 -5.12 -6.21 4.74
CA ALA A 130 -5.06 -6.12 3.28
C ALA A 130 -5.35 -7.45 2.59
N ILE A 131 -4.88 -8.60 3.12
CA ILE A 131 -5.23 -9.94 2.63
C ILE A 131 -6.73 -10.14 2.73
N GLY A 132 -7.33 -9.87 3.90
CA GLY A 132 -8.77 -10.01 4.08
C GLY A 132 -9.60 -9.06 3.21
N ALA A 133 -9.02 -8.00 2.64
CA ALA A 133 -9.71 -7.11 1.69
C ALA A 133 -9.68 -7.66 0.25
N GLN A 134 -8.80 -8.62 -0.07
CA GLN A 134 -8.71 -9.22 -1.39
C GLN A 134 -9.95 -10.07 -1.74
N PRO A 135 -10.16 -10.44 -3.02
CA PRO A 135 -11.32 -11.20 -3.44
C PRO A 135 -11.53 -12.51 -2.67
N GLN A 136 -12.79 -12.87 -2.47
CA GLN A 136 -13.23 -14.14 -1.87
C GLN A 136 -13.61 -15.12 -3.00
N PRO A 137 -13.45 -16.44 -2.79
CA PRO A 137 -13.11 -17.11 -1.53
C PRO A 137 -11.62 -17.13 -1.16
N GLU A 138 -10.72 -16.72 -2.06
CA GLU A 138 -9.26 -16.89 -1.94
C GLU A 138 -8.70 -16.19 -0.70
N SER A 139 -9.18 -14.98 -0.38
CA SER A 139 -8.74 -14.27 0.83
C SER A 139 -9.12 -14.99 2.12
N LEU A 140 -10.26 -15.69 2.17
CA LEU A 140 -10.65 -16.48 3.35
C LEU A 140 -9.80 -17.74 3.46
N SER A 141 -9.47 -18.38 2.33
CA SER A 141 -8.55 -19.52 2.31
C SER A 141 -7.19 -19.10 2.86
N ALA A 142 -6.59 -18.04 2.31
CA ALA A 142 -5.27 -17.56 2.72
C ALA A 142 -5.21 -17.18 4.22
N LEU A 143 -6.27 -16.58 4.77
CA LEU A 143 -6.35 -16.29 6.20
C LEU A 143 -6.48 -17.58 7.04
N GLY A 144 -7.22 -18.57 6.56
CA GLY A 144 -7.35 -19.88 7.21
C GLY A 144 -6.02 -20.64 7.23
N ASP A 145 -5.35 -20.71 6.07
CA ASP A 145 -4.05 -21.34 5.91
C ASP A 145 -3.03 -20.66 6.85
N LEU A 146 -2.94 -19.32 6.81
CA LEU A 146 -2.07 -18.53 7.69
C LEU A 146 -2.33 -18.81 9.18
N ALA A 147 -3.59 -18.89 9.61
CA ALA A 147 -3.93 -19.18 11.00
C ALA A 147 -3.58 -20.62 11.43
N SER A 148 -3.59 -21.57 10.49
CA SER A 148 -3.33 -22.98 10.77
C SER A 148 -1.84 -23.36 10.70
N GLU A 149 -1.07 -22.66 9.88
CA GLU A 149 0.33 -23.01 9.57
C GLU A 149 1.35 -22.17 10.35
N THR A 150 0.97 -20.98 10.83
CA THR A 150 1.89 -20.13 11.58
C THR A 150 2.18 -20.68 12.99
N GLY A 151 3.45 -20.64 13.40
CA GLY A 151 3.86 -20.88 14.79
C GLY A 151 3.77 -19.64 15.68
N ASP A 152 3.41 -18.48 15.11
CA ASP A 152 3.31 -17.20 15.82
C ASP A 152 1.87 -16.94 16.27
N GLU A 153 1.62 -17.01 17.57
CA GLU A 153 0.26 -16.90 18.13
C GLU A 153 -0.37 -15.52 17.85
N LYS A 154 0.42 -14.44 17.81
CA LYS A 154 -0.12 -13.10 17.49
C LYS A 154 -0.58 -13.03 16.03
N ILE A 155 0.17 -13.64 15.09
CA ILE A 155 -0.24 -13.73 13.68
C ILE A 155 -1.54 -14.56 13.56
N LYS A 156 -1.60 -15.69 14.27
CA LYS A 156 -2.77 -16.56 14.28
C LYS A 156 -4.02 -15.85 14.80
N GLU A 157 -3.93 -15.17 15.94
CA GLU A 157 -5.02 -14.37 16.51
C GLU A 157 -5.50 -13.30 15.52
N LEU A 158 -4.57 -12.58 14.88
CA LEU A 158 -4.90 -11.55 13.88
C LEU A 158 -5.61 -12.15 12.65
N ALA A 159 -5.13 -13.29 12.15
CA ALA A 159 -5.70 -13.98 11.01
C ALA A 159 -7.12 -14.51 11.30
N LEU A 160 -7.32 -15.15 12.47
CA LEU A 160 -8.63 -15.61 12.93
C LEU A 160 -9.61 -14.45 13.12
N HIS A 161 -9.17 -13.37 13.76
CA HIS A 161 -9.99 -12.17 13.94
C HIS A 161 -10.45 -11.61 12.60
N GLN A 162 -9.54 -11.49 11.63
CA GLN A 162 -9.87 -10.99 10.30
C GLN A 162 -10.78 -11.95 9.53
N LEU A 163 -10.58 -13.26 9.67
CA LEU A 163 -11.43 -14.29 9.06
C LEU A 163 -12.87 -14.20 9.58
N GLU A 164 -13.07 -14.12 10.89
CA GLU A 164 -14.38 -13.94 11.52
C GLU A 164 -15.05 -12.64 11.08
N LYS A 165 -14.28 -11.54 11.08
CA LYS A 165 -14.75 -10.23 10.61
C LYS A 165 -15.28 -10.33 9.18
N ARG A 166 -14.54 -10.95 8.26
CA ARG A 166 -14.92 -11.07 6.84
C ARG A 166 -16.06 -12.05 6.59
N LYS A 167 -16.19 -13.12 7.37
CA LYS A 167 -17.36 -14.01 7.35
C LYS A 167 -18.64 -13.28 7.79
N ARG A 168 -18.55 -12.45 8.83
CA ARG A 168 -19.71 -11.70 9.36
C ARG A 168 -20.18 -10.59 8.42
N LEU A 169 -19.25 -9.86 7.81
CA LEU A 169 -19.58 -8.66 7.03
C LEU A 169 -19.83 -8.96 5.54
N GLY A 170 -19.39 -10.11 5.04
CA GLY A 170 -19.27 -10.38 3.61
C GLY A 170 -18.32 -9.38 2.92
N ARG A 171 -18.29 -9.38 1.59
CA ARG A 171 -17.49 -8.41 0.80
C ARG A 171 -18.08 -6.98 0.81
N TRP A 172 -19.29 -6.81 1.35
CA TRP A 172 -20.14 -5.63 1.17
C TRP A 172 -19.76 -4.39 1.99
N GLU A 173 -18.70 -4.42 2.82
CA GLU A 173 -18.15 -3.18 3.41
C GLU A 173 -17.65 -2.20 2.33
N TYR A 174 -17.27 -2.70 1.14
CA TYR A 174 -16.90 -1.84 0.02
C TYR A 174 -18.10 -1.11 -0.58
N GLU A 175 -19.26 -1.76 -0.70
CA GLU A 175 -20.45 -1.15 -1.30
C GLU A 175 -21.17 -0.17 -0.35
N ARG A 176 -21.20 -0.50 0.95
CA ARG A 176 -21.75 0.41 1.97
C ARG A 176 -20.96 1.71 2.08
N ASN A 177 -19.64 1.67 1.98
CA ASN A 177 -18.80 2.87 2.03
C ASN A 177 -18.84 3.72 0.74
N GLN A 178 -19.30 3.16 -0.38
CA GLN A 178 -19.60 3.90 -1.62
C GLN A 178 -20.97 4.60 -1.55
N GLN A 179 -21.95 4.01 -0.87
CA GLN A 179 -23.27 4.63 -0.66
C GLN A 179 -23.26 5.77 0.38
N ILE A 180 -22.34 5.75 1.35
CA ILE A 180 -22.21 6.81 2.36
C ILE A 180 -21.44 8.03 1.82
N ARG A 181 -20.82 7.92 0.63
CA ARG A 181 -20.03 8.97 -0.02
C ARG A 181 -20.67 9.55 -1.29
N GLN A 182 -21.94 9.23 -1.56
CA GLN A 182 -22.80 9.90 -2.55
C GLN A 182 -23.81 10.78 -1.81
#